data_AF-A0A5N5ZEE5-F1
#
_entry.id   AF-A0A5N5ZEE5-F1
#
_cell.length_a   1.000
_cell.length_b   1.000
_cell.length_c   1.000
_cell.angle_alpha   90.00
_cell.angle_beta   90.00
_cell.angle_gamma   90.00
#
_symmetry.space_group_name_H-M   'P 1'
#
loop_
_entity.id
_entity.type
_entity.pdbx_description
1 polymer ?
#
loop_
_entity_poly.entity_id
_entity_poly.type
_entity_poly.pdbx_seq_one_letter_code
_entity_poly.pdbx_strand_id
1 'polypeptide(L)'
;MSRINYNKWAFHFSIWILIIIILQATVVANYFYTVFTDNNRYAFAISAFESIMAVLFLGILIFLIASIVHKKAKNYQFWIATFVGVFYVLRFLYFMF
;
A
#
# COMPACT_ATOMS: atom_id res chain seq x y z
N MET A 1 19.34 23.32 4.62
CA MET A 1 18.98 21.90 4.86
C MET A 1 17.51 21.72 4.52
N SER A 2 17.17 20.98 3.46
CA SER A 2 15.75 20.79 3.09
C SER A 2 15.06 19.99 4.20
N ARG A 3 14.05 20.60 4.84
CA ARG A 3 13.31 19.94 5.91
C ARG A 3 12.50 18.80 5.27
N ILE A 4 12.92 17.56 5.44
CA ILE A 4 12.22 16.37 4.91
C ILE A 4 10.74 16.51 5.25
N ASN A 5 9.82 16.37 4.29
CA ASN A 5 8.38 16.43 4.55
C ASN A 5 7.79 15.02 4.74
N TYR A 6 7.71 14.57 6.01
CA TYR A 6 7.22 13.24 6.36
C TYR A 6 5.78 12.95 5.89
N ASN A 7 4.85 13.90 6.00
CA ASN A 7 3.48 13.73 5.50
C ASN A 7 3.45 13.50 4.00
N LYS A 8 4.28 14.23 3.25
CA LYS A 8 4.38 14.08 1.79
C LYS A 8 4.86 12.68 1.42
N TRP A 9 5.85 12.12 2.12
CA TRP A 9 6.35 10.78 1.86
C TRP A 9 5.35 9.69 2.21
N ALA A 10 4.72 9.76 3.39
CA ALA A 10 3.64 8.83 3.76
C ALA A 10 2.51 8.84 2.71
N PHE A 11 2.16 10.03 2.20
CA PHE A 11 1.18 10.20 1.14
C PHE A 11 1.63 9.60 -0.21
N HIS A 12 2.89 9.76 -0.61
CA HIS A 12 3.40 9.13 -1.84
C HIS A 12 3.30 7.60 -1.77
N PHE A 13 3.68 6.99 -0.64
CA PHE A 13 3.54 5.55 -0.47
C PHE A 13 2.08 5.10 -0.50
N SER A 14 1.17 5.91 0.04
CA SER A 14 -0.27 5.65 0.00
C SER A 14 -0.82 5.64 -1.43
N ILE A 15 -0.36 6.58 -2.27
CA ILE A 15 -0.70 6.60 -3.69
C ILE A 15 -0.19 5.33 -4.40
N TRP A 16 1.06 4.93 -4.12
CA TRP A 16 1.62 3.72 -4.72
C TRP A 16 0.85 2.45 -4.34
N ILE A 17 0.40 2.33 -3.09
CA ILE A 17 -0.47 1.22 -2.67
C ILE A 17 -1.77 1.22 -3.49
N LEU A 18 -2.43 2.36 -3.68
CA LEU A 18 -3.66 2.45 -4.48
C LEU A 18 -3.42 2.04 -5.94
N ILE A 19 -2.31 2.48 -6.55
CA ILE A 19 -1.94 2.07 -7.91
C ILE A 19 -1.75 0.56 -7.99
N ILE A 20 -1.03 -0.04 -7.03
CA ILE A 20 -0.79 -1.48 -7.02
C ILE A 20 -2.10 -2.26 -6.82
N ILE A 21 -3.03 -1.79 -5.99
CA ILE A 21 -4.35 -2.42 -5.83
C ILE A 21 -5.10 -2.45 -7.18
N ILE A 22 -5.07 -1.37 -7.94
CA ILE A 22 -5.71 -1.31 -9.28
C ILE A 22 -5.04 -2.29 -10.24
N LEU A 23 -3.70 -2.33 -10.28
CA LEU A 23 -2.95 -3.26 -11.11
C LEU A 23 -3.17 -4.73 -10.70
N GLN A 24 -3.25 -5.00 -9.40
CA GLN A 24 -3.53 -6.33 -8.90
C GLN A 24 -4.92 -6.78 -9.33
N ALA A 25 -5.93 -5.90 -9.27
CA ALA A 25 -7.29 -6.23 -9.71
C ALA A 25 -7.34 -6.61 -11.20
N THR A 26 -6.58 -5.93 -12.07
CA THR A 26 -6.52 -6.30 -13.50
C THR A 26 -5.79 -7.63 -13.71
N VAL A 27 -4.73 -7.90 -12.96
CA VAL A 27 -4.01 -9.18 -13.01
C VAL A 27 -4.86 -10.33 -12.48
N VAL A 28 -5.60 -10.13 -11.38
CA VAL A 28 -6.52 -11.12 -10.82
C VAL A 28 -7.65 -11.42 -11.79
N ALA A 29 -8.24 -10.41 -12.44
CA ALA A 29 -9.26 -10.62 -13.45
C ALA A 29 -8.72 -11.52 -14.59
N ASN A 30 -7.55 -11.20 -15.14
CA ASN A 30 -6.89 -12.01 -16.17
C ASN A 30 -6.50 -13.41 -15.67
N TYR A 31 -6.09 -13.53 -14.41
CA TYR A 31 -5.83 -14.82 -13.79
C TYR A 31 -7.10 -15.68 -13.78
N PHE A 32 -8.24 -15.16 -13.31
CA PHE A 32 -9.51 -15.91 -13.30
C PHE A 32 -9.93 -16.41 -14.70
N TYR A 33 -9.68 -15.64 -15.75
CA TYR A 33 -9.92 -16.08 -17.14
C TYR A 33 -8.93 -17.15 -17.63
N THR A 34 -7.76 -17.26 -17.00
CA THR A 34 -6.67 -18.18 -17.37
C THR A 34 -6.39 -19.28 -16.33
N VAL A 35 -7.19 -19.38 -15.26
CA VAL A 35 -7.07 -20.38 -14.16
C VAL A 35 -7.09 -21.83 -14.67
N PHE A 36 -7.62 -22.07 -15.88
CA PHE A 36 -7.60 -23.38 -16.56
C PHE A 36 -6.36 -23.63 -17.43
N THR A 37 -5.35 -22.76 -17.34
CA THR A 37 -4.04 -22.92 -18.00
C THR A 37 -2.95 -22.91 -16.93
N ASP A 38 -2.01 -23.87 -16.97
CA ASP A 38 -0.94 -24.12 -15.98
C ASP A 38 0.08 -22.97 -15.75
N ASN A 39 -0.27 -21.74 -16.13
CA ASN A 39 0.65 -20.60 -16.10
C ASN A 39 0.72 -19.95 -14.71
N ASN A 40 1.63 -20.46 -13.89
CA ASN A 40 1.95 -19.99 -12.53
C ASN A 40 2.49 -18.54 -12.44
N ARG A 41 2.64 -17.83 -13.57
CA ARG A 41 3.19 -16.47 -13.65
C ARG A 41 2.31 -15.42 -12.98
N TYR A 42 0.99 -15.57 -13.07
CA TYR A 42 0.04 -14.63 -12.47
C TYR A 42 -0.01 -14.76 -10.95
N ALA A 43 0.05 -15.99 -10.42
CA ALA A 43 0.12 -16.23 -8.97
C ALA A 43 1.39 -15.61 -8.37
N PHE A 44 2.54 -15.77 -9.04
CA PHE A 44 3.79 -15.10 -8.64
C PHE A 44 3.67 -13.58 -8.67
N ALA A 45 3.08 -13.00 -9.73
CA ALA A 45 2.86 -11.56 -9.83
C ALA A 45 1.96 -11.02 -8.72
N ILE A 46 0.87 -11.73 -8.39
CA ILE A 46 -0.03 -11.38 -7.28
C ILE A 46 0.73 -11.37 -5.94
N SER A 47 1.53 -12.41 -5.67
CA SER A 47 2.34 -12.48 -4.45
C SER A 47 3.41 -11.37 -4.38
N ALA A 48 4.03 -11.02 -5.51
CA ALA A 48 4.96 -9.91 -5.59
C ALA A 48 4.30 -8.56 -5.29
N PHE A 49 3.08 -8.32 -5.80
CA PHE A 49 2.32 -7.10 -5.47
C PHE A 49 2.02 -6.98 -3.98
N GLU A 50 1.58 -8.05 -3.33
CA GLU A 50 1.34 -8.08 -1.88
C GLU A 50 2.62 -7.79 -1.09
N SER A 51 3.75 -8.35 -1.53
CA SER A 51 5.05 -8.12 -0.89
C SER A 51 5.49 -6.66 -1.00
N ILE A 52 5.33 -6.04 -2.18
CA ILE A 52 5.66 -4.63 -2.40
C ILE A 52 4.73 -3.72 -1.58
N MET A 53 3.42 -4.03 -1.54
CA MET A 53 2.46 -3.25 -0.73
C MET A 53 2.80 -3.33 0.76
N ALA A 54 3.23 -4.47 1.28
CA ALA A 54 3.67 -4.60 2.66
C ALA A 54 4.89 -3.70 2.97
N VAL A 55 5.87 -3.62 2.07
CA VAL A 55 7.03 -2.72 2.21
C VAL A 55 6.61 -1.25 2.18
N LEU A 56 5.72 -0.87 1.26
CA LEU A 56 5.19 0.49 1.19
C LEU A 56 4.40 0.86 2.44
N PHE A 57 3.64 -0.09 2.99
CA PHE A 57 2.90 0.08 4.24
C PHE A 57 3.83 0.31 5.43
N LEU A 58 4.93 -0.43 5.55
CA LEU A 58 5.97 -0.14 6.54
C LEU A 58 6.54 1.28 6.37
N GLY A 59 6.73 1.71 5.13
CA GLY A 59 7.08 3.10 4.81
C GLY A 59 6.06 4.10 5.37
N ILE A 60 4.76 3.88 5.14
CA ILE A 60 3.69 4.73 5.69
C ILE A 60 3.79 4.82 7.21
N LEU A 61 3.94 3.69 7.91
CA LEU A 61 4.06 3.66 9.38
C LEU A 61 5.26 4.47 9.86
N ILE A 62 6.45 4.23 9.30
CA ILE A 62 7.69 4.93 9.67
C ILE A 62 7.51 6.45 9.49
N PHE A 63 6.97 6.89 8.36
CA PHE A 63 6.82 8.31 8.06
C PHE A 63 5.68 8.99 8.85
N LEU A 64 4.59 8.28 9.17
CA LEU A 64 3.55 8.79 10.07
C LEU A 64 4.09 8.94 11.50
N ILE A 65 4.81 7.94 12.02
CA ILE A 65 5.46 8.01 13.34
C ILE A 65 6.45 9.18 13.38
N ALA A 66 7.33 9.29 12.38
CA ALA A 66 8.26 10.41 12.28
C ALA A 66 7.54 11.77 12.23
N SER A 67 6.40 11.85 11.53
CA SER A 67 5.58 13.06 11.50
C SER A 67 5.06 13.47 12.89
N ILE A 68 4.62 12.49 13.69
CA ILE A 68 4.14 12.69 15.06
C ILE A 68 5.30 13.11 15.98
N VAL A 69 6.43 12.41 15.94
CA VAL A 69 7.62 12.70 16.76
C VAL A 69 8.15 14.10 16.47
N HIS A 70 8.19 14.50 15.20
CA HIS A 70 8.62 15.84 14.77
C HIS A 70 7.51 16.90 14.84
N LYS A 71 6.36 16.60 15.49
CA LYS A 71 5.24 17.52 15.74
C LYS A 71 4.78 18.29 14.50
N LYS A 72 4.69 17.62 13.35
CA LYS A 72 4.22 18.27 12.12
C LYS A 72 2.71 18.49 12.13
N ALA A 73 2.28 19.54 11.44
CA ALA A 73 0.87 19.80 11.22
C ALA A 73 0.20 18.64 10.47
N LYS A 74 -0.93 18.16 10.99
CA LYS A 74 -1.72 17.07 10.42
C LYS A 74 -2.62 17.62 9.30
N ASN A 75 -2.06 17.75 8.11
CA ASN A 75 -2.78 18.18 6.91
C ASN A 75 -3.48 17.00 6.21
N TYR A 76 -4.16 17.26 5.08
CA TYR A 76 -4.86 16.23 4.31
C TYR A 76 -3.97 15.03 3.93
N GLN A 77 -2.68 15.25 3.67
CA GLN A 77 -1.71 14.19 3.33
C GLN A 77 -1.52 13.18 4.48
N PHE A 78 -1.46 13.68 5.72
CA PHE A 78 -1.38 12.83 6.92
C PHE A 78 -2.65 11.98 7.07
N TRP A 79 -3.82 12.59 6.90
CA TRP A 79 -5.10 11.91 7.06
C TRP A 79 -5.36 10.87 5.99
N ILE A 80 -5.05 11.16 4.72
CA ILE A 80 -5.15 10.19 3.62
C ILE A 80 -4.20 9.02 3.87
N ALA A 81 -2.95 9.29 4.25
CA ALA A 81 -1.99 8.22 4.52
C ALA A 81 -2.40 7.33 5.70
N THR A 82 -2.96 7.94 6.75
CA THR A 82 -3.53 7.20 7.88
C THR A 82 -4.71 6.34 7.43
N PHE A 83 -5.62 6.90 6.63
CA PHE A 83 -6.79 6.18 6.10
C PHE A 83 -6.37 4.98 5.24
N VAL A 84 -5.44 5.17 4.30
CA VAL A 84 -4.92 4.07 3.47
C VAL A 84 -4.21 3.02 4.32
N GLY A 85 -3.46 3.44 5.34
CA GLY A 85 -2.83 2.52 6.29
C GLY A 85 -3.85 1.66 7.05
N VAL A 86 -4.90 2.28 7.60
CA VAL A 86 -5.99 1.57 8.30
C VAL A 86 -6.73 0.64 7.35
N PHE A 87 -7.06 1.11 6.14
CA PHE A 87 -7.71 0.30 5.11
C PHE A 87 -6.89 -0.94 4.75
N TYR A 88 -5.56 -0.78 4.60
CA TYR A 88 -4.67 -1.90 4.31
C TYR A 88 -4.66 -2.94 5.44
N VAL A 89 -4.62 -2.50 6.70
CA VAL A 89 -4.71 -3.40 7.86
C VAL A 89 -6.05 -4.13 7.90
N LEU A 90 -7.16 -3.43 7.68
CA LEU A 90 -8.50 -4.03 7.65
C LEU A 90 -8.61 -5.07 6.52
N ARG A 91 -8.07 -4.78 5.33
CA ARG A 91 -8.01 -5.73 4.22
C ARG A 91 -7.22 -6.97 4.61
N PHE A 92 -6.05 -6.81 5.24
CA PHE A 92 -5.23 -7.94 5.67
C PHE A 92 -5.94 -8.80 6.70
N LEU A 93 -6.59 -8.19 7.69
CA LEU A 93 -7.36 -8.91 8.71
C LEU A 93 -8.55 -9.66 8.10
N TYR A 94 -9.25 -9.08 7.13
CA TYR A 94 -10.35 -9.74 6.42
C TYR A 94 -9.91 -11.03 5.72
N PHE A 95 -8.69 -11.12 5.20
CA PHE A 95 -8.19 -12.35 4.58
C PHE A 95 -7.72 -13.41 5.58
N MET A 96 -7.57 -13.06 6.86
CA MET A 96 -7.16 -14.00 7.91
C MET A 96 -8.33 -14.68 8.64
N PHE A 97 -9.55 -14.15 8.54
CA PHE A 97 -10.77 -14.67 9.16
C PHE A 97 -11.77 -15.14 8.11
#